data_AF-A0A1Q8ZA99-F1
#
_entry.id   AF-A0A1Q8ZA99-F1
#
_cell.length_a   1.000
_cell.length_b   1.000
_cell.length_c   1.000
_cell.angle_alpha   90.00
_cell.angle_beta   90.00
_cell.angle_gamma   90.00
#
_symmetry.space_group_name_H-M   'P 1'
#
loop_
_entity.id
_entity.type
_entity.pdbx_description
1 polymer ?
#
loop_
_entity_poly.entity_id
_entity_poly.type
_entity_poly.pdbx_seq_one_letter_code
_entity_poly.pdbx_strand_id
1 'polypeptide(L)' 'MAEYQKIEYRIDKEGKITEKVIGVTGPDCTTATAGIEQALGQVESRELLPEYDQDGDDGMSSLVQSAQS' A
#
# COMPACT_ATOMS: atom_id res chain seq x y z
N MET A 1 -0.47 -17.02 1.56
CA MET A 1 0.89 -16.61 1.99
C MET A 1 0.76 -15.17 2.45
N ALA A 2 1.30 -14.76 3.59
CA ALA A 2 1.17 -13.36 4.01
C ALA A 2 1.97 -12.50 3.04
N GLU A 3 1.30 -11.65 2.27
CA GLU A 3 1.95 -10.62 1.47
C GLU A 3 2.57 -9.60 2.44
N TYR A 4 3.90 -9.56 2.45
CA TYR A 4 4.61 -8.61 3.29
C TYR A 4 4.49 -7.22 2.69
N GLN A 5 3.89 -6.31 3.44
CA GLN A 5 3.87 -4.90 3.10
C GLN A 5 5.21 -4.29 3.52
N LYS A 6 5.91 -3.64 2.58
CA LYS A 6 7.17 -2.96 2.87
C LYS A 6 6.94 -1.46 2.92
N ILE A 7 7.36 -0.83 4.01
CA ILE A 7 7.35 0.62 4.15
C ILE A 7 8.79 1.09 4.36
N GLU A 8 9.24 2.02 3.52
CA GLU A 8 10.55 2.65 3.61
C GLU A 8 10.42 4.06 4.19
N TYR A 9 11.10 4.31 5.31
CA TYR A 9 11.21 5.64 5.91
C TYR A 9 12.59 6.22 5.65
N ARG A 10 12.63 7.47 5.19
CA ARG A 10 13.86 8.27 5.06
C ARG A 10 13.74 9.52 5.91
N ILE A 11 14.73 9.76 6.75
CA ILE A 11 14.81 10.95 7.59
C ILE A 11 15.96 11.80 7.05
N ASP A 12 15.67 13.03 6.65
CA ASP A 12 16.71 13.96 6.20
C ASP A 12 17.41 14.68 7.38
N LYS A 13 18.39 15.53 7.06
CA LYS A 13 19.16 16.31 8.05
C LYS A 13 18.31 17.33 8.83
N GLU A 14 17.13 17.67 8.33
CA GLU A 14 16.19 18.63 8.91
C GLU A 14 15.14 17.90 9.77
N GLY A 15 15.20 16.56 9.82
CA GLY A 15 14.25 15.72 10.54
C GLY A 15 12.97 15.46 9.75
N LYS A 16 12.91 15.83 8.47
CA LYS A 16 11.76 15.54 7.61
C LYS A 16 11.70 14.06 7.29
N ILE A 17 10.52 13.47 7.45
CA ILE A 17 10.28 12.06 7.18
C ILE A 17 9.59 11.91 5.82
N THR A 18 10.17 11.10 4.96
CA THR A 18 9.56 10.66 3.70
C THR A 18 9.22 9.18 3.83
N GLU A 19 7.97 8.84 3.61
CA GLU A 19 7.44 7.47 3.60
C GLU A 19 7.24 6.97 2.17
N LYS A 20 7.59 5.72 1.90
CA LYS A 20 7.28 5.04 0.64
C LYS A 20 6.77 3.62 0.90
N VAL A 21 5.53 3.35 0.49
CA VAL A 21 4.94 2.00 0.51
C VAL A 21 5.32 1.25 -0.76
N ILE A 22 5.69 -0.02 -0.62
CA ILE A 22 6.17 -0.88 -1.71
C ILE A 22 5.46 -2.23 -1.60
N GLY A 23 4.97 -2.73 -2.74
CA GLY A 23 4.34 -4.06 -2.83
C GLY A 23 2.91 -4.09 -2.29
N VAL A 24 2.21 -2.95 -2.31
CA VAL A 24 0.80 -2.83 -1.98
C VAL A 24 0.10 -2.20 -3.18
N THR A 25 -0.96 -2.85 -3.67
CA THR A 25 -1.86 -2.31 -4.70
C THR A 25 -3.14 -1.82 -4.04
N GLY A 26 -3.83 -0.90 -4.70
CA GLY A 26 -5.08 -0.36 -4.21
C GLY A 26 -4.91 0.63 -3.04
N PRO A 27 -6.04 0.99 -2.40
CA PRO A 27 -6.06 2.01 -1.35
C PRO A 27 -5.42 1.54 -0.02
N ASP A 28 -5.07 0.26 0.11
CA ASP A 28 -4.53 -0.33 1.33
C ASP A 28 -3.22 0.31 1.80
N CYS A 29 -2.44 0.91 0.90
CA CYS A 29 -1.21 1.61 1.28
C CYS A 29 -1.47 2.77 2.26
N THR A 30 -2.63 3.44 2.16
CA THR A 30 -3.00 4.54 3.07
C THR A 30 -3.48 4.04 4.43
N THR A 31 -4.15 2.88 4.46
CA THR A 31 -4.58 2.24 5.71
C THR A 31 -3.39 1.67 6.47
N ALA A 32 -2.43 1.08 5.75
CA ALA A 32 -1.23 0.48 6.31
C ALA A 32 -0.36 1.50 7.06
N THR A 33 -0.34 2.75 6.61
CA THR A 33 0.56 3.78 7.15
C THR A 33 -0.11 4.74 8.14
N ALA A 34 -1.45 4.82 8.15
CA ALA A 34 -2.20 5.78 8.96
C ALA A 34 -1.79 5.83 10.44
N GLY A 35 -1.55 4.68 11.08
CA GLY A 35 -1.15 4.63 12.48
C GLY A 35 0.25 5.20 12.73
N ILE A 36 1.18 5.00 11.79
CA ILE A 36 2.55 5.50 11.90
C ILE A 36 2.57 7.00 11.60
N GLU A 37 1.85 7.44 10.58
CA GLU A 37 1.70 8.87 10.25
C GLU A 37 1.17 9.66 11.45
N GLN A 38 0.13 9.14 12.14
CA GLN A 38 -0.42 9.76 13.36
C GLN A 38 0.59 9.84 14.51
N ALA A 39 1.48 8.86 14.63
CA ALA A 39 2.50 8.85 15.68
C ALA A 39 3.68 9.78 15.36
N LEU A 40 4.01 9.96 14.07
CA LEU A 40 5.13 10.79 13.62
C LEU A 40 4.77 12.28 13.53
N GLY A 41 3.52 12.62 13.24
CA GLY A 41 3.05 14.01 13.20
C GLY A 41 1.93 14.25 12.20
N GLN A 42 2.06 15.34 11.43
CA GLN A 42 1.09 15.72 10.40
C GLN A 42 1.68 15.46 9.02
N VAL A 43 0.87 14.90 8.12
CA VAL A 43 1.26 14.68 6.72
C VAL A 43 1.29 16.03 6.01
N GLU A 44 2.49 16.48 5.61
CA GLU A 44 2.64 17.73 4.87
C GLU A 44 2.22 17.61 3.41
N SER A 45 2.47 16.46 2.79
CA SER A 45 2.11 16.17 1.40
C SER A 45 2.00 14.67 1.18
N ARG A 46 1.15 14.26 0.23
CA ARG A 46 0.97 12.87 -0.19
C ARG A 46 0.97 12.79 -1.70
N GLU A 47 1.81 11.92 -2.23
CA GLU A 47 1.84 11.53 -3.64
C GLU A 47 1.38 10.07 -3.74
N LEU A 48 0.33 9.83 -4.51
CA LEU A 48 -0.17 8.48 -4.76
C LEU A 48 0.59 7.90 -5.96
N LEU A 49 1.21 6.74 -5.77
CA LEU A 49 1.89 6.02 -6.83
C LEU A 49 0.86 5.27 -7.70
N PRO A 50 1.19 4.90 -8.96
CA PRO A 50 0.27 4.21 -9.86
C PRO A 50 -0.36 2.94 -9.28
N GLU A 51 0.33 2.28 -8.34
CA GLU A 51 -0.17 1.09 -7.64
C GLU A 51 -1.42 1.38 -6.80
N TYR A 52 -1.66 2.62 -6.38
CA TYR A 52 -2.85 3.02 -5.61
C TYR A 52 -4.16 2.80 -6.38
N ASP A 53 -4.16 3.07 -7.69
CA ASP A 53 -5.32 2.93 -8.57
C ASP A 53 -5.41 1.54 -9.21
N GLN A 54 -4.51 0.62 -8.87
CA GLN A 54 -4.60 -0.77 -9.28
C GLN A 54 -5.60 -1.47 -8.37
N ASP A 55 -6.81 -1.76 -8.88
CA ASP A 55 -7.73 -2.68 -8.24
C ASP A 55 -7.01 -4.01 -7.99
N GLY A 56 -6.90 -4.41 -6.73
CA GLY A 56 -6.33 -5.70 -6.33
C GLY A 56 -7.24 -6.86 -6.76
N ASP A 57 -7.32 -7.15 -8.05
CA ASP A 57 -7.86 -8.41 -8.58
C ASP A 57 -6.73 -9.45 -8.67
N ASP A 58 -6.20 -9.85 -7.51
CA ASP A 58 -5.38 -11.06 -7.40
C ASP A 58 -6.04 -11.97 -6.35
N GLY A 59 -7.20 -12.55 -6.71
CA GLY A 59 -8.00 -13.29 -5.73
C GLY A 59 -9.24 -14.06 -6.14
N MET A 60 -9.66 -14.16 -7.42
CA MET A 60 -10.73 -15.12 -7.79
C MET A 60 -10.77 -15.48 -9.30
N SER A 61 -9.78 -16.23 -9.79
CA SER A 61 -9.97 -17.02 -11.02
C SER A 61 -9.40 -18.43 -10.86
N SER A 62 -9.96 -19.17 -9.90
CA SER A 62 -9.90 -20.62 -9.90
C SER A 62 -11.17 -21.17 -9.23
N LEU A 63 -12.25 -21.26 -10.00
CA LEU A 63 -13.26 -22.35 -10.02
C LEU A 63 -14.53 -21.93 -10.78
N VAL A 64 -14.44 -21.83 -12.11
CA VAL A 64 -15.58 -22.10 -13.00
C VAL A 64 -15.13 -22.99 -14.16
N GLN A 65 -14.48 -24.11 -13.85
CA GLN A 65 -14.17 -25.15 -14.82
C GLN A 65 -14.94 -26.43 -14.47
N SER A 66 -16.28 -26.38 -14.55
CA SER A 66 -17.16 -27.58 -14.62
C SER A 66 -18.64 -27.19 -14.71
N ALA A 67 -19.05 -26.49 -15.78
CA ALA A 67 -20.47 -26.39 -16.12
C ALA A 67 -20.70 -25.97 -17.58
N GLN A 68 -20.11 -26.67 -18.56
CA GLN A 68 -20.69 -26.73 -19.90
C GLN A 68 -20.54 -28.16 -20.43
N SER A 69 -21.69 -28.83 -20.38
CA SER A 69 -22.22 -30.02 -21.07
C SER A 69 -21.35 -30.77 -22.07
#